data_AF-A0AA44USJ4-F1
#
_entry.id   AF-A0AA44USJ4-F1
#
_cell.length_a   1.000
_cell.length_b   1.000
_cell.length_c   1.000
_cell.angle_alpha   90.00
_cell.angle_beta   90.00
_cell.angle_gamma   90.00
#
_symmetry.space_group_name_H-M   'P 1'
#
loop_
_entity.id
_entity.type
_entity.pdbx_description
1 polymer ?
#
loop_
_entity_poly.entity_id
_entity_poly.type
_entity_poly.pdbx_seq_one_letter_code
_entity_poly.pdbx_strand_id
1 'polypeptide(L)'
;MNTTSVLVMPGTVPAPRGGILHDLHARHHGVREVLARVDDAARELDLPAVSPRLVEGGEVAPERGPDLQYVEIFAVSIATQRALVETGVDPVAVVGQSVGELWALAAAGYISIEDTVRLAVARSRALTRQGWQGRMIAVGVDGRRAEHLAGLFGHPDLVLACENAPHQSVLSGPTALTADIERVAAAAGWPTNRLDVPHPTHSPALARSARELRAGAPRVPYGGGRMRVCSPWLGRDVVDDDPVELMAGALTARVRILDTIRELHAAGADVFVECGERAVVAKMIQASVPGVRCAVPLAERDAPAVPARPTTGTPRSNGARPGAPVAVRSEPTVSAPTPAADPPAAVRTPAPAAEVTPATRPEPGGPAAAPSSGTRDYDAVLAQLRDLYGGYLGYPPDLLGEDDSLEADLGVESLKQVALVGQVADLFDLPDLRSNASLLGFGSLRRIADAVVAGGAVGEAA
;
A
#
# COMPACT_ATOMS: atom_id res chain seq x y z
N MET A 1 20.69 -23.44 6.58
CA MET A 1 19.44 -23.41 5.77
C MET A 1 19.68 -22.42 4.65
N ASN A 2 19.35 -22.76 3.41
CA ASN A 2 19.46 -21.79 2.31
C ASN A 2 18.33 -20.78 2.45
N THR A 3 18.65 -19.54 2.79
CA THR A 3 17.69 -18.43 2.80
C THR A 3 17.07 -18.29 1.40
N THR A 4 15.75 -18.14 1.35
CA THR A 4 14.97 -18.05 0.13
C THR A 4 14.29 -16.69 0.08
N SER A 5 14.78 -15.81 -0.81
CA SER A 5 14.27 -14.44 -0.92
C SER A 5 13.23 -14.29 -2.03
N VAL A 6 12.28 -13.38 -1.81
CA VAL A 6 11.30 -12.91 -2.78
C VAL A 6 11.46 -11.40 -2.95
N LEU A 7 11.52 -10.92 -4.19
CA LEU A 7 11.42 -9.48 -4.44
C LEU A 7 9.96 -9.05 -4.46
N VAL A 8 9.70 -7.88 -3.92
CA VAL A 8 8.37 -7.31 -3.80
C VAL A 8 8.36 -5.97 -4.49
N MET A 9 7.47 -5.79 -5.45
CA MET A 9 7.31 -4.56 -6.21
C MET A 9 6.12 -3.76 -5.67
N PRO A 10 6.32 -2.54 -5.19
CA PRO A 10 5.23 -1.72 -4.67
C PRO A 10 4.26 -1.34 -5.79
N GLY A 11 3.01 -1.08 -5.41
CA GLY A 11 2.01 -0.56 -6.34
C GLY A 11 2.08 0.95 -6.46
N THR A 12 0.92 1.60 -6.36
CA THR A 12 0.88 3.06 -6.42
C THR A 12 1.24 3.62 -5.06
N VAL A 13 2.32 4.39 -5.02
CA VAL A 13 2.80 5.12 -3.85
C VAL A 13 2.95 6.60 -4.21
N PRO A 14 3.07 7.52 -3.23
CA PRO A 14 3.41 8.91 -3.51
C PRO A 14 4.67 9.04 -4.36
N ALA A 15 4.84 10.21 -4.98
CA ALA A 15 6.03 10.50 -5.78
C ALA A 15 7.31 10.19 -5.00
N PRO A 16 8.26 9.46 -5.59
CA PRO A 16 9.52 9.21 -4.92
C PRO A 16 10.27 10.52 -4.62
N ARG A 17 11.02 10.57 -3.52
CA ARG A 17 11.84 11.74 -3.17
C ARG A 17 12.96 11.97 -4.20
N GLY A 18 13.31 13.23 -4.43
CA GLY A 18 14.46 13.58 -5.26
C GLY A 18 15.76 13.06 -4.61
N GLY A 19 16.70 12.60 -5.43
CA GLY A 19 18.00 12.10 -4.97
C GLY A 19 17.97 10.69 -4.36
N ILE A 20 16.79 10.03 -4.30
CA ILE A 20 16.65 8.71 -3.67
C ILE A 20 17.52 7.61 -4.31
N LEU A 21 17.89 7.77 -5.59
CA LEU A 21 18.75 6.83 -6.33
C LEU A 21 20.21 7.27 -6.40
N HIS A 22 20.62 8.35 -5.73
CA HIS A 22 21.98 8.89 -5.78
C HIS A 22 23.05 7.82 -5.55
N ASP A 23 22.96 7.12 -4.41
CA ASP A 23 23.94 6.12 -4.00
C ASP A 23 23.92 4.87 -4.89
N LEU A 24 22.72 4.44 -5.33
CA LEU A 24 22.58 3.30 -6.21
C LEU A 24 23.17 3.60 -7.59
N HIS A 25 22.87 4.77 -8.14
CA HIS A 25 23.40 5.24 -9.42
C HIS A 25 24.93 5.37 -9.40
N ALA A 26 25.52 5.84 -8.30
CA ALA A 26 26.97 5.93 -8.16
C ALA A 26 27.65 4.54 -8.15
N ARG A 27 27.07 3.57 -7.43
CA ARG A 27 27.71 2.28 -7.16
C ARG A 27 27.46 1.19 -8.21
N HIS A 28 26.33 1.23 -8.91
CA HIS A 28 25.86 0.10 -9.72
C HIS A 28 25.76 0.46 -11.20
N HIS A 29 26.42 -0.34 -12.05
CA HIS A 29 26.43 -0.07 -13.50
C HIS A 29 25.08 -0.31 -14.14
N GLY A 30 24.41 -1.42 -13.81
CA GLY A 30 23.09 -1.75 -14.34
C GLY A 30 21.99 -0.83 -13.83
N VAL A 31 22.21 -0.11 -12.71
CA VAL A 31 21.34 1.01 -12.32
C VAL A 31 21.44 2.16 -13.31
N ARG A 32 22.65 2.54 -13.73
CA ARG A 32 22.83 3.60 -14.75
C ARG A 32 22.22 3.18 -16.09
N GLU A 33 22.46 1.94 -16.50
CA GLU A 33 21.92 1.40 -17.75
C GLU A 33 20.38 1.38 -17.75
N VAL A 34 19.74 0.90 -16.67
CA VAL A 34 18.29 0.81 -16.62
C VAL A 34 17.64 2.20 -16.57
N LEU A 35 18.23 3.15 -15.85
CA LEU A 35 17.71 4.52 -15.80
C LEU A 35 17.81 5.23 -17.14
N ALA A 36 18.90 5.03 -17.89
CA ALA A 36 19.02 5.56 -19.24
C ALA A 36 17.90 5.04 -20.16
N ARG A 37 17.60 3.74 -20.09
CA ARG A 37 16.51 3.12 -20.87
C ARG A 37 15.13 3.62 -20.47
N VAL A 38 14.90 3.83 -19.16
CA VAL A 38 13.65 4.44 -18.68
C VAL A 38 13.50 5.87 -19.20
N ASP A 39 14.57 6.67 -19.14
CA ASP A 39 14.55 8.05 -19.62
C ASP A 39 14.32 8.13 -21.13
N ASP A 40 14.95 7.26 -21.92
CA ASP A 40 14.75 7.20 -23.37
C ASP A 40 13.29 6.86 -23.70
N ALA A 41 12.71 5.86 -23.04
CA ALA A 41 11.30 5.52 -23.20
C ALA A 41 10.34 6.61 -22.71
N ALA A 42 10.71 7.36 -21.66
CA ALA A 42 9.92 8.50 -21.19
C ALA A 42 9.92 9.63 -22.23
N ARG A 43 11.08 9.96 -22.81
CA ARG A 43 11.20 10.97 -23.87
C ARG A 43 10.41 10.62 -25.12
N GLU A 44 10.39 9.34 -25.51
CA GLU A 44 9.55 8.86 -26.62
C GLU A 44 8.04 9.09 -26.41
N LEU A 45 7.61 9.26 -25.16
CA LEU A 45 6.20 9.47 -24.79
C LEU A 45 5.89 10.93 -24.44
N ASP A 46 6.80 11.84 -24.78
CA ASP A 46 6.77 13.27 -24.45
C ASP A 46 6.75 13.54 -22.93
N LEU A 47 7.36 12.65 -22.15
CA LEU A 47 7.57 12.83 -20.71
C LEU A 47 9.02 13.28 -20.42
N PRO A 48 9.25 14.06 -19.35
CA PRO A 48 10.60 14.39 -18.94
C PRO A 48 11.36 13.15 -18.49
N ALA A 49 12.69 13.19 -18.64
CA ALA A 49 13.58 12.22 -18.03
C ALA A 49 13.41 12.22 -16.50
N VAL A 50 13.36 11.03 -15.90
CA VAL A 50 13.14 10.87 -14.46
C VAL A 50 14.46 10.78 -13.69
N SER A 51 15.52 10.29 -14.32
CA SER A 51 16.80 10.06 -13.64
C SER A 51 17.43 11.31 -13.04
N PRO A 52 17.42 12.52 -13.67
CA PRO A 52 18.06 13.69 -13.08
C PRO A 52 17.48 14.02 -11.70
N ARG A 53 16.15 14.03 -11.56
CA ARG A 53 15.48 14.29 -10.28
C ARG A 53 15.75 13.18 -9.27
N LEU A 54 15.65 11.93 -9.70
CA LEU A 54 15.80 10.78 -8.80
C LEU A 54 17.26 10.58 -8.34
N VAL A 55 18.26 11.09 -9.06
CA VAL A 55 19.70 10.92 -8.75
C VAL A 55 20.34 12.17 -8.15
N GLU A 56 20.07 13.35 -8.73
CA GLU A 56 20.71 14.60 -8.33
C GLU A 56 19.90 15.35 -7.26
N GLY A 57 18.60 15.06 -7.15
CA GLY A 57 17.69 15.78 -6.28
C GLY A 57 16.79 16.76 -7.04
N GLY A 58 16.04 17.53 -6.27
CA GLY A 58 15.07 18.49 -6.81
C GLY A 58 13.66 18.20 -6.32
N GLU A 59 12.86 19.25 -6.29
CA GLU A 59 11.47 19.18 -5.84
C GLU A 59 10.60 18.46 -6.87
N VAL A 60 9.53 17.83 -6.37
CA VAL A 60 8.49 17.26 -7.23
C VAL A 60 7.73 18.43 -7.85
N ALA A 61 7.71 18.51 -9.18
CA ALA A 61 7.01 19.58 -9.87
C ALA A 61 5.50 19.56 -9.55
N PRO A 62 4.86 20.72 -9.29
CA PRO A 62 3.44 20.79 -8.93
C PRO A 62 2.49 20.34 -10.06
N GLU A 63 2.89 20.47 -11.32
CA GLU A 63 2.09 20.05 -12.50
C GLU A 63 2.35 18.59 -12.93
N ARG A 64 2.73 17.72 -11.98
CA ARG A 64 3.08 16.33 -12.27
C ARG A 64 1.83 15.47 -12.48
N GLY A 65 1.66 15.01 -13.72
CA GLY A 65 0.61 14.04 -14.07
C GLY A 65 0.89 12.60 -13.56
N PRO A 66 -0.13 11.74 -13.54
CA PRO A 66 0.00 10.36 -13.09
C PRO A 66 0.91 9.50 -13.98
N ASP A 67 1.03 9.84 -15.26
CA ASP A 67 1.94 9.17 -16.20
C ASP A 67 3.38 9.20 -15.67
N LEU A 68 3.87 10.41 -15.35
CA LEU A 68 5.22 10.60 -14.80
C LEU A 68 5.36 9.91 -13.43
N GLN A 69 4.27 9.83 -12.66
CA GLN A 69 4.28 9.13 -11.39
C GLN A 69 4.59 7.66 -11.51
N TYR A 70 3.90 6.96 -12.40
CA TYR A 70 4.14 5.55 -12.62
C TYR A 70 5.54 5.29 -13.16
N VAL A 71 6.07 6.16 -14.03
CA VAL A 71 7.44 6.03 -14.55
C VAL A 71 8.48 6.19 -13.45
N GLU A 72 8.30 7.15 -12.54
CA GLU A 72 9.23 7.33 -11.41
C GLU A 72 9.19 6.18 -10.40
N ILE A 73 7.99 5.68 -10.06
CA ILE A 73 7.85 4.49 -9.20
C ILE A 73 8.54 3.28 -9.84
N PHE A 74 8.34 3.09 -11.15
CA PHE A 74 9.00 2.03 -11.88
C PHE A 74 10.52 2.19 -11.88
N ALA A 75 11.03 3.40 -12.16
CA ALA A 75 12.45 3.71 -12.19
C ALA A 75 13.14 3.36 -10.87
N VAL A 76 12.52 3.74 -9.75
CA VAL A 76 13.00 3.38 -8.41
C VAL A 76 12.97 1.87 -8.21
N SER A 77 11.84 1.23 -8.50
CA SER A 77 11.67 -0.21 -8.26
C SER A 77 12.66 -1.06 -9.06
N ILE A 78 12.85 -0.74 -10.34
CA ILE A 78 13.77 -1.48 -11.20
C ILE A 78 15.23 -1.16 -10.87
N ALA A 79 15.58 0.08 -10.50
CA ALA A 79 16.92 0.43 -10.06
C ALA A 79 17.31 -0.35 -8.79
N THR A 80 16.44 -0.40 -7.78
CA THR A 80 16.67 -1.19 -6.56
C THR A 80 16.86 -2.66 -6.90
N GLN A 81 16.01 -3.21 -7.78
CA GLN A 81 16.14 -4.59 -8.23
C GLN A 81 17.49 -4.87 -8.91
N ARG A 82 17.94 -3.97 -9.81
CA ARG A 82 19.24 -4.13 -10.50
C ARG A 82 20.40 -4.11 -9.52
N ALA A 83 20.39 -3.17 -8.58
CA ALA A 83 21.41 -3.10 -7.53
C ALA A 83 21.48 -4.40 -6.70
N LEU A 84 20.33 -4.96 -6.31
CA LEU A 84 20.26 -6.21 -5.55
C LEU A 84 20.81 -7.41 -6.34
N VAL A 85 20.45 -7.54 -7.62
CA VAL A 85 20.96 -8.64 -8.44
C VAL A 85 22.45 -8.50 -8.72
N GLU A 86 22.96 -7.28 -8.92
CA GLU A 86 24.40 -7.01 -9.07
C GLU A 86 25.22 -7.39 -7.83
N THR A 87 24.64 -7.29 -6.63
CA THR A 87 25.30 -7.71 -5.38
C THR A 87 25.16 -9.22 -5.09
N GLY A 88 24.52 -9.97 -6.00
CA GLY A 88 24.40 -11.44 -5.91
C GLY A 88 23.14 -11.94 -5.21
N VAL A 89 22.14 -11.07 -4.98
CA VAL A 89 20.81 -11.51 -4.53
C VAL A 89 20.16 -12.31 -5.67
N ASP A 90 19.79 -13.56 -5.37
CA ASP A 90 19.18 -14.51 -6.31
C ASP A 90 17.78 -14.92 -5.80
N PRO A 91 16.75 -14.08 -6.01
CA PRO A 91 15.42 -14.32 -5.49
C PRO A 91 14.72 -15.45 -6.25
N VAL A 92 13.92 -16.25 -5.54
CA VAL A 92 13.18 -17.38 -6.15
C VAL A 92 11.91 -16.95 -6.87
N ALA A 93 11.38 -15.78 -6.52
CA ALA A 93 10.18 -15.22 -7.12
C ALA A 93 10.16 -13.69 -6.97
N VAL A 94 9.30 -13.06 -7.77
CA VAL A 94 8.90 -11.67 -7.63
C VAL A 94 7.38 -11.62 -7.50
N VAL A 95 6.87 -10.74 -6.63
CA VAL A 95 5.46 -10.44 -6.48
C VAL A 95 5.27 -8.93 -6.59
N GLY A 96 4.15 -8.48 -7.17
CA GLY A 96 3.83 -7.07 -7.29
C GLY A 96 2.46 -6.74 -6.71
N GLN A 97 2.35 -5.62 -6.01
CA GLN A 97 1.07 -5.12 -5.48
C GLN A 97 0.38 -4.26 -6.54
N SER A 98 -0.81 -4.65 -7.00
CA SER A 98 -1.57 -3.90 -8.03
C SER A 98 -0.71 -3.63 -9.28
N VAL A 99 -0.52 -2.36 -9.69
CA VAL A 99 0.37 -1.97 -10.79
C VAL A 99 1.82 -2.45 -10.61
N GLY A 100 2.21 -2.76 -9.37
CA GLY A 100 3.47 -3.40 -9.01
C GLY A 100 3.78 -4.68 -9.78
N GLU A 101 2.75 -5.39 -10.21
CA GLU A 101 2.89 -6.59 -11.03
C GLU A 101 3.52 -6.29 -12.40
N LEU A 102 3.28 -5.10 -12.96
CA LEU A 102 3.95 -4.66 -14.18
C LEU A 102 5.47 -4.52 -13.97
N TRP A 103 5.87 -3.96 -12.83
CA TRP A 103 7.29 -3.86 -12.47
C TRP A 103 7.90 -5.24 -12.23
N ALA A 104 7.12 -6.17 -11.65
CA ALA A 104 7.53 -7.54 -11.42
C ALA A 104 7.80 -8.29 -12.73
N LEU A 105 6.95 -8.10 -13.75
CA LEU A 105 7.18 -8.66 -15.09
C LEU A 105 8.49 -8.15 -15.71
N ALA A 106 8.76 -6.85 -15.59
CA ALA A 106 10.00 -6.25 -16.10
C ALA A 106 11.25 -6.75 -15.36
N ALA A 107 11.18 -6.80 -14.03
CA ALA A 107 12.25 -7.32 -13.17
C ALA A 107 12.55 -8.78 -13.50
N ALA A 108 11.51 -9.60 -13.67
CA ALA A 108 11.64 -11.00 -14.07
C ALA A 108 12.03 -11.20 -15.54
N GLY A 109 12.07 -10.14 -16.34
CA GLY A 109 12.47 -10.19 -17.76
C GLY A 109 11.41 -10.75 -18.69
N TYR A 110 10.13 -10.74 -18.29
CA TYR A 110 9.03 -11.08 -19.19
C TYR A 110 8.76 -10.00 -20.23
N ILE A 111 9.04 -8.74 -19.88
CA ILE A 111 8.85 -7.56 -20.74
C ILE A 111 10.08 -6.66 -20.69
N SER A 112 10.31 -5.89 -21.75
CA SER A 112 11.40 -4.91 -21.79
C SER A 112 11.14 -3.71 -20.86
N ILE A 113 12.19 -2.96 -20.55
CA ILE A 113 12.10 -1.76 -19.71
C ILE A 113 11.26 -0.69 -20.42
N GLU A 114 11.48 -0.54 -21.72
CA GLU A 114 10.81 0.43 -22.58
C GLU A 114 9.32 0.09 -22.72
N ASP A 115 8.98 -1.17 -22.97
CA ASP A 115 7.58 -1.59 -23.08
C ASP A 115 6.85 -1.52 -21.74
N THR A 116 7.57 -1.70 -20.63
CA THR A 116 7.03 -1.45 -19.29
C THR A 116 6.59 0.00 -19.13
N VAL A 117 7.45 0.95 -19.50
CA VAL A 117 7.14 2.39 -19.47
C VAL A 117 5.96 2.70 -20.37
N ARG A 118 5.98 2.21 -21.63
CA ARG A 118 4.88 2.43 -22.58
C ARG A 118 3.56 1.87 -22.09
N LEU A 119 3.55 0.65 -21.52
CA LEU A 119 2.33 0.04 -20.98
C LEU A 119 1.83 0.75 -19.72
N ALA A 120 2.73 1.18 -18.83
CA ALA A 120 2.37 1.96 -17.64
C ALA A 120 1.68 3.27 -18.01
N VAL A 121 2.24 4.00 -18.98
CA VAL A 121 1.68 5.26 -19.50
C VAL A 121 0.37 5.01 -20.25
N ALA A 122 0.29 3.97 -21.09
CA ALA A 122 -0.95 3.61 -21.78
C ALA A 122 -2.09 3.29 -20.78
N ARG A 123 -1.78 2.53 -19.72
CA ARG A 123 -2.70 2.23 -18.61
C ARG A 123 -3.14 3.51 -17.90
N SER A 124 -2.19 4.37 -17.53
CA SER A 124 -2.47 5.65 -16.86
C SER A 124 -3.41 6.52 -17.70
N ARG A 125 -3.09 6.74 -18.98
CA ARG A 125 -3.91 7.54 -19.91
C ARG A 125 -5.31 6.94 -20.11
N ALA A 126 -5.45 5.61 -20.14
CA ALA A 126 -6.77 4.96 -20.24
C ALA A 126 -7.64 5.19 -18.98
N LEU A 127 -7.02 5.27 -17.79
CA LEU A 127 -7.71 5.60 -16.55
C LEU A 127 -8.07 7.09 -16.49
N THR A 128 -7.11 7.97 -16.81
CA THR A 128 -7.30 9.43 -16.82
C THR A 128 -8.40 9.85 -17.80
N ARG A 129 -8.43 9.28 -19.03
CA ARG A 129 -9.48 9.60 -20.01
C ARG A 129 -10.88 9.19 -19.57
N GLN A 130 -11.02 8.08 -18.84
CA GLN A 130 -12.33 7.68 -18.31
C GLN A 130 -12.81 8.68 -17.25
N GLY A 131 -11.90 9.24 -16.44
CA GLY A 131 -12.22 10.26 -15.44
C GLY A 131 -13.24 9.79 -14.40
N TRP A 132 -13.22 8.48 -14.05
CA TRP A 132 -14.17 7.91 -13.09
C TRP A 132 -14.02 8.59 -11.72
N GLN A 133 -15.13 9.08 -11.19
CA GLN A 133 -15.22 9.73 -9.88
C GLN A 133 -15.31 8.70 -8.76
N GLY A 134 -14.26 7.89 -8.62
CA GLY A 134 -14.13 6.87 -7.57
C GLY A 134 -13.20 7.29 -6.43
N ARG A 135 -13.21 6.50 -5.36
CA ARG A 135 -12.28 6.59 -4.23
C ARG A 135 -11.91 5.19 -3.77
N MET A 136 -10.67 5.04 -3.31
CA MET A 136 -10.23 3.84 -2.59
C MET A 136 -10.08 4.16 -1.10
N ILE A 137 -10.57 3.26 -0.24
CA ILE A 137 -10.57 3.43 1.22
C ILE A 137 -10.02 2.15 1.85
N ALA A 138 -8.88 2.25 2.52
CA ALA A 138 -8.42 1.21 3.42
C ALA A 138 -9.33 1.17 4.66
N VAL A 139 -9.72 -0.03 5.06
CA VAL A 139 -10.54 -0.31 6.24
C VAL A 139 -9.78 -1.32 7.10
N GLY A 140 -9.65 -1.04 8.40
CA GLY A 140 -8.93 -1.85 9.38
C GLY A 140 -9.65 -3.14 9.77
N VAL A 141 -10.01 -3.97 8.77
CA VAL A 141 -10.70 -5.25 8.94
C VAL A 141 -10.25 -6.27 7.91
N ASP A 142 -10.57 -7.53 8.16
CA ASP A 142 -10.40 -8.64 7.22
C ASP A 142 -11.33 -8.52 5.99
N GLY A 143 -11.00 -9.25 4.92
CA GLY A 143 -11.70 -9.20 3.65
C GLY A 143 -13.19 -9.54 3.77
N ARG A 144 -13.58 -10.49 4.63
CA ARG A 144 -15.00 -10.85 4.78
C ARG A 144 -15.80 -9.69 5.37
N ARG A 145 -15.27 -9.01 6.38
CA ARG A 145 -15.94 -7.83 6.97
C ARG A 145 -16.01 -6.67 5.98
N ALA A 146 -14.95 -6.40 5.24
CA ALA A 146 -14.95 -5.37 4.20
C ALA A 146 -15.95 -5.68 3.08
N GLU A 147 -16.07 -6.93 2.65
CA GLU A 147 -17.05 -7.37 1.66
C GLU A 147 -18.49 -7.21 2.15
N HIS A 148 -18.77 -7.57 3.41
CA HIS A 148 -20.08 -7.29 4.00
C HIS A 148 -20.37 -5.79 4.08
N LEU A 149 -19.38 -4.97 4.46
CA LEU A 149 -19.53 -3.51 4.51
C LEU A 149 -19.91 -2.95 3.13
N ALA A 150 -19.21 -3.37 2.06
CA ALA A 150 -19.56 -2.97 0.70
C ALA A 150 -20.99 -3.44 0.31
N GLY A 151 -21.35 -4.67 0.68
CA GLY A 151 -22.66 -5.25 0.42
C GLY A 151 -23.84 -4.50 1.06
N LEU A 152 -23.64 -3.86 2.21
CA LEU A 152 -24.68 -3.05 2.88
C LEU A 152 -25.18 -1.88 2.02
N PHE A 153 -24.32 -1.34 1.16
CA PHE A 153 -24.68 -0.24 0.26
C PHE A 153 -25.36 -0.70 -1.02
N GLY A 154 -25.23 -1.98 -1.39
CA GLY A 154 -25.85 -2.56 -2.59
C GLY A 154 -25.45 -1.88 -3.90
N HIS A 155 -24.32 -1.18 -3.95
CA HIS A 155 -23.87 -0.44 -5.14
C HIS A 155 -22.98 -1.32 -6.03
N PRO A 156 -23.26 -1.46 -7.34
CA PRO A 156 -22.55 -2.41 -8.22
C PRO A 156 -21.05 -2.11 -8.38
N ASP A 157 -20.67 -0.84 -8.28
CA ASP A 157 -19.27 -0.41 -8.39
C ASP A 157 -18.54 -0.27 -7.04
N LEU A 158 -19.21 -0.52 -5.90
CA LEU A 158 -18.55 -0.54 -4.59
C LEU A 158 -18.17 -1.98 -4.24
N VAL A 159 -16.88 -2.28 -4.28
CA VAL A 159 -16.38 -3.64 -4.07
C VAL A 159 -15.16 -3.67 -3.17
N LEU A 160 -14.89 -4.84 -2.58
CA LEU A 160 -13.59 -5.12 -1.98
C LEU A 160 -12.54 -5.31 -3.08
N ALA A 161 -11.69 -4.30 -3.21
CA ALA A 161 -10.65 -4.16 -4.22
C ALA A 161 -9.37 -4.91 -3.84
N CYS A 162 -8.92 -4.81 -2.58
CA CYS A 162 -7.67 -5.43 -2.14
C CYS A 162 -7.80 -6.08 -0.77
N GLU A 163 -7.24 -7.27 -0.63
CA GLU A 163 -6.99 -7.96 0.64
C GLU A 163 -5.48 -7.89 0.92
N ASN A 164 -5.07 -6.88 1.69
CA ASN A 164 -3.65 -6.51 1.84
C ASN A 164 -2.99 -7.24 3.01
N ALA A 165 -3.66 -7.26 4.15
CA ALA A 165 -3.18 -7.90 5.38
C ALA A 165 -4.37 -8.46 6.17
N PRO A 166 -4.16 -9.27 7.23
CA PRO A 166 -5.26 -9.89 7.98
C PRO A 166 -6.27 -8.90 8.57
N HIS A 167 -5.82 -7.68 8.86
CA HIS A 167 -6.62 -6.60 9.40
C HIS A 167 -6.58 -5.33 8.53
N GLN A 168 -6.24 -5.47 7.24
CA GLN A 168 -6.27 -4.36 6.30
C GLN A 168 -6.86 -4.83 4.97
N SER A 169 -8.02 -4.27 4.64
CA SER A 169 -8.71 -4.44 3.35
C SER A 169 -8.93 -3.09 2.67
N VAL A 170 -9.15 -3.06 1.36
CA VAL A 170 -9.40 -1.81 0.62
C VAL A 170 -10.69 -1.92 -0.16
N LEU A 171 -11.61 -0.98 0.06
CA LEU A 171 -12.79 -0.81 -0.78
C LEU A 171 -12.50 0.17 -1.91
N SER A 172 -13.07 -0.09 -3.09
CA SER A 172 -13.05 0.82 -4.24
C SER A 172 -14.48 1.05 -4.71
N GLY A 173 -14.89 2.30 -4.85
CA GLY A 173 -16.24 2.65 -5.25
C GLY A 173 -16.46 4.15 -5.48
N PRO A 174 -17.71 4.57 -5.76
CA PRO A 174 -18.02 5.96 -6.04
C PRO A 174 -17.63 6.90 -4.89
N THR A 175 -17.05 8.06 -5.23
CA THR A 175 -16.68 9.08 -4.23
C THR A 175 -17.86 9.49 -3.34
N ALA A 176 -19.07 9.52 -3.91
CA ALA A 176 -20.30 9.87 -3.19
C ALA A 176 -20.61 8.97 -1.98
N LEU A 177 -20.15 7.71 -1.96
CA LEU A 177 -20.39 6.78 -0.85
C LEU A 177 -19.35 6.88 0.26
N THR A 178 -18.24 7.59 0.03
CA THR A 178 -17.07 7.63 0.93
C THR A 178 -17.46 8.01 2.36
N ALA A 179 -18.20 9.11 2.53
CA ALA A 179 -18.56 9.62 3.85
C ALA A 179 -19.50 8.68 4.61
N ASP A 180 -20.40 7.98 3.91
CA ASP A 180 -21.31 7.03 4.53
C ASP A 180 -20.58 5.74 4.94
N ILE A 181 -19.66 5.25 4.10
CA ILE A 181 -18.78 4.11 4.43
C ILE A 181 -17.98 4.41 5.68
N GLU A 182 -17.36 5.59 5.76
CA GLU A 182 -16.60 6.02 6.94
C GLU A 182 -17.47 6.12 8.19
N ARG A 183 -18.72 6.59 8.07
CA ARG A 183 -19.64 6.67 9.20
C ARG A 183 -20.03 5.28 9.71
N VAL A 184 -20.34 4.34 8.81
CA VAL A 184 -20.68 2.96 9.17
C VAL A 184 -19.47 2.26 9.79
N ALA A 185 -18.28 2.42 9.21
CA ALA A 185 -17.05 1.86 9.76
C ALA A 185 -16.73 2.44 11.15
N ALA A 186 -16.85 3.75 11.34
CA ALA A 186 -16.65 4.40 12.63
C ALA A 186 -17.63 3.92 13.69
N ALA A 187 -18.91 3.72 13.34
CA ALA A 187 -19.91 3.16 14.26
C ALA A 187 -19.58 1.71 14.68
N ALA A 188 -18.83 0.97 13.85
CA ALA A 188 -18.34 -0.37 14.15
C ALA A 188 -16.95 -0.38 14.82
N GLY A 189 -16.34 0.79 15.08
CA GLY A 189 -14.98 0.90 15.59
C GLY A 189 -13.90 0.47 14.58
N TRP A 190 -14.21 0.49 13.29
CA TRP A 190 -13.28 0.12 12.23
C TRP A 190 -12.61 1.38 11.69
N PRO A 191 -11.28 1.50 11.82
CA PRO A 191 -10.61 2.66 11.32
C PRO A 191 -10.59 2.61 9.80
N THR A 192 -10.58 3.80 9.20
CA THR A 192 -10.58 3.95 7.75
C THR A 192 -9.53 4.96 7.35
N ASN A 193 -8.89 4.74 6.22
CA ASN A 193 -7.97 5.67 5.61
C ASN A 193 -8.25 5.78 4.11
N ARG A 194 -8.55 6.98 3.63
CA ARG A 194 -8.77 7.20 2.20
C ARG A 194 -7.40 7.20 1.53
N LEU A 195 -7.27 6.52 0.40
CA LEU A 195 -5.99 6.37 -0.27
C LEU A 195 -5.78 7.52 -1.26
N ASP A 196 -4.63 8.18 -1.14
CA ASP A 196 -4.16 9.16 -2.13
C ASP A 196 -3.56 8.43 -3.33
N VAL A 197 -4.43 8.03 -4.25
CA VAL A 197 -4.05 7.41 -5.51
C VAL A 197 -4.64 8.22 -6.67
N PRO A 198 -3.87 8.47 -7.75
CA PRO A 198 -4.37 9.20 -8.91
C PRO A 198 -5.55 8.50 -9.59
N HIS A 199 -5.63 7.17 -9.45
CA HIS A 199 -6.68 6.36 -10.08
C HIS A 199 -7.24 5.34 -9.08
N PRO A 200 -8.50 5.45 -8.66
CA PRO A 200 -9.19 4.39 -7.93
C PRO A 200 -9.40 3.19 -8.85
N THR A 201 -8.89 2.02 -8.48
CA THR A 201 -8.88 0.81 -9.33
C THR A 201 -9.49 -0.40 -8.65
N HIS A 202 -9.50 -1.55 -9.34
CA HIS A 202 -10.03 -2.83 -8.86
C HIS A 202 -11.55 -2.80 -8.61
N SER A 203 -12.29 -2.14 -9.51
CA SER A 203 -13.75 -2.01 -9.46
C SER A 203 -14.37 -2.28 -10.84
N PRO A 204 -15.58 -2.87 -10.90
CA PRO A 204 -16.34 -3.01 -12.15
C PRO A 204 -16.48 -1.71 -12.96
N ALA A 205 -16.46 -0.54 -12.29
CA ALA A 205 -16.50 0.76 -12.93
C ALA A 205 -15.40 0.96 -13.98
N LEU A 206 -14.26 0.28 -13.85
CA LEU A 206 -13.12 0.40 -14.78
C LEU A 206 -13.21 -0.52 -16.00
N ALA A 207 -14.32 -1.22 -16.22
CA ALA A 207 -14.50 -2.08 -17.38
C ALA A 207 -14.29 -1.33 -18.72
N ARG A 208 -14.61 -0.04 -18.77
CA ARG A 208 -14.33 0.80 -19.94
C ARG A 208 -12.83 1.06 -20.11
N SER A 209 -12.12 1.56 -19.09
CA SER A 209 -10.66 1.72 -19.14
C SER A 209 -9.94 0.42 -19.49
N ALA A 210 -10.41 -0.72 -18.98
CA ALA A 210 -9.84 -2.03 -19.33
C ALA A 210 -10.01 -2.37 -20.83
N ARG A 211 -11.16 -2.06 -21.43
CA ARG A 211 -11.37 -2.23 -22.88
C ARG A 211 -10.54 -1.25 -23.70
N GLU A 212 -10.46 0.02 -23.26
CA GLU A 212 -9.63 1.03 -23.94
C GLU A 212 -8.14 0.67 -23.88
N LEU A 213 -7.66 0.12 -22.75
CA LEU A 213 -6.29 -0.35 -22.64
C LEU A 213 -6.02 -1.52 -23.60
N ARG A 214 -6.89 -2.52 -23.65
CA ARG A 214 -6.75 -3.63 -24.61
C ARG A 214 -6.69 -3.18 -26.07
N ALA A 215 -7.53 -2.20 -26.42
CA ALA A 215 -7.61 -1.71 -27.78
C ALA A 215 -6.45 -0.76 -28.16
N GLY A 216 -5.92 -0.01 -27.19
CA GLY A 216 -4.97 1.08 -27.44
C GLY A 216 -3.57 0.88 -26.88
N ALA A 217 -3.32 -0.19 -26.11
CA ALA A 217 -1.97 -0.51 -25.62
C ALA A 217 -1.03 -0.82 -26.79
N PRO A 218 0.27 -0.50 -26.67
CA PRO A 218 1.26 -0.99 -27.61
C PRO A 218 1.26 -2.52 -27.63
N ARG A 219 1.64 -3.11 -28.76
CA ARG A 219 2.01 -4.53 -28.78
C ARG A 219 3.28 -4.69 -27.94
N VAL A 220 3.19 -5.44 -26.86
CA VAL A 220 4.31 -5.72 -25.97
C VAL A 220 4.84 -7.11 -26.32
N PRO A 221 6.05 -7.26 -26.89
CA PRO A 221 6.70 -8.55 -26.95
C PRO A 221 6.97 -9.07 -25.53
N TYR A 222 6.61 -10.33 -25.27
CA TYR A 222 6.82 -10.92 -23.95
C TYR A 222 7.24 -12.39 -24.03
N GLY A 223 7.84 -12.89 -22.94
CA GLY A 223 8.23 -14.28 -22.77
C GLY A 223 9.69 -14.45 -22.34
N GLY A 224 10.07 -15.69 -21.96
CA GLY A 224 11.45 -15.99 -21.57
C GLY A 224 11.89 -15.43 -20.22
N GLY A 225 10.94 -15.20 -19.30
CA GLY A 225 11.21 -14.72 -17.95
C GLY A 225 12.24 -15.57 -17.20
N ARG A 226 13.12 -14.91 -16.45
CA ARG A 226 14.23 -15.50 -15.70
C ARG A 226 13.85 -15.84 -14.26
N MET A 227 12.77 -15.26 -13.75
CA MET A 227 12.27 -15.44 -12.38
C MET A 227 10.77 -15.73 -12.40
N ARG A 228 10.29 -16.48 -11.42
CA ARG A 228 8.86 -16.72 -11.21
C ARG A 228 8.16 -15.40 -10.84
N VAL A 229 7.05 -15.07 -11.47
CA VAL A 229 6.18 -13.94 -11.07
C VAL A 229 4.88 -14.48 -10.49
N CYS A 230 4.59 -14.15 -9.24
CA CYS A 230 3.36 -14.58 -8.56
C CYS A 230 2.33 -13.46 -8.65
N SER A 231 1.15 -13.76 -9.21
CA SER A 231 0.10 -12.77 -9.47
C SER A 231 -0.95 -12.78 -8.36
N PRO A 232 -1.11 -11.68 -7.58
CA PRO A 232 -2.08 -11.67 -6.50
C PRO A 232 -3.55 -11.62 -6.92
N TRP A 233 -3.86 -11.19 -8.15
CA TRP A 233 -5.25 -11.17 -8.62
C TRP A 233 -5.61 -12.43 -9.41
N LEU A 234 -4.67 -13.03 -10.15
CA LEU A 234 -4.88 -14.35 -10.76
C LEU A 234 -4.90 -15.46 -9.70
N GLY A 235 -4.15 -15.31 -8.60
CA GLY A 235 -3.98 -16.36 -7.59
C GLY A 235 -3.13 -17.53 -8.09
N ARG A 236 -2.23 -17.27 -9.04
CA ARG A 236 -1.28 -18.24 -9.60
C ARG A 236 -0.06 -17.52 -10.17
N ASP A 237 0.90 -18.31 -10.62
CA ASP A 237 2.05 -17.78 -11.36
C ASP A 237 1.65 -17.26 -12.74
N VAL A 238 2.34 -16.20 -13.15
CA VAL A 238 2.33 -15.75 -14.54
C VAL A 238 3.16 -16.71 -15.39
N VAL A 239 2.57 -17.17 -16.49
CA VAL A 239 3.19 -18.14 -17.40
C VAL A 239 3.38 -17.53 -18.79
N ASP A 240 2.45 -17.74 -19.70
CA ASP A 240 2.38 -17.16 -21.04
C ASP A 240 1.27 -16.11 -21.14
N ASP A 241 0.91 -15.50 -20.01
CA ASP A 241 -0.12 -14.46 -19.96
C ASP A 241 0.36 -13.18 -20.65
N ASP A 242 -0.50 -12.60 -21.50
CA ASP A 242 -0.23 -11.33 -22.16
C ASP A 242 -0.17 -10.18 -21.14
N PRO A 243 0.92 -9.40 -21.07
CA PRO A 243 1.05 -8.28 -20.14
C PRO A 243 -0.05 -7.23 -20.25
N VAL A 244 -0.57 -6.98 -21.46
CA VAL A 244 -1.69 -6.05 -21.68
C VAL A 244 -2.96 -6.61 -21.06
N GLU A 245 -3.23 -7.90 -21.25
CA GLU A 245 -4.39 -8.56 -20.63
C GLU A 245 -4.25 -8.64 -19.12
N LEU A 246 -3.05 -8.89 -18.61
CA LEU A 246 -2.79 -8.87 -17.17
C LEU A 246 -3.13 -7.49 -16.59
N MET A 247 -2.61 -6.42 -17.19
CA MET A 247 -2.82 -5.06 -16.71
C MET A 247 -4.26 -4.59 -16.87
N ALA A 248 -4.93 -4.96 -17.96
CA ALA A 248 -6.33 -4.61 -18.18
C ALA A 248 -7.29 -5.40 -17.28
N GLY A 249 -7.05 -6.71 -17.11
CA GLY A 249 -7.83 -7.58 -16.22
C GLY A 249 -7.72 -7.16 -14.76
N ALA A 250 -6.52 -6.80 -14.31
CA ALA A 250 -6.29 -6.31 -12.95
C ALA A 250 -7.13 -5.06 -12.61
N LEU A 251 -7.48 -4.20 -13.58
CA LEU A 251 -8.26 -2.98 -13.30
C LEU A 251 -9.64 -3.25 -12.67
N THR A 252 -10.24 -4.41 -12.95
CA THR A 252 -11.57 -4.78 -12.43
C THR A 252 -11.52 -5.94 -11.43
N ALA A 253 -10.36 -6.58 -11.27
CA ALA A 253 -10.20 -7.76 -10.41
C ALA A 253 -9.78 -7.38 -8.99
N ARG A 254 -10.19 -8.21 -8.02
CA ARG A 254 -9.70 -8.14 -6.64
C ARG A 254 -8.23 -8.59 -6.56
N VAL A 255 -7.42 -7.86 -5.80
CA VAL A 255 -6.01 -8.19 -5.49
C VAL A 255 -5.93 -8.90 -4.14
N ARG A 256 -5.42 -10.14 -4.11
CA ARG A 256 -5.27 -10.98 -2.90
C ARG A 256 -3.80 -11.16 -2.52
N ILE A 257 -3.13 -10.07 -2.16
CA ILE A 257 -1.70 -10.10 -1.81
C ILE A 257 -1.46 -10.85 -0.51
N LEU A 258 -2.39 -10.77 0.46
CA LEU A 258 -2.36 -11.55 1.70
C LEU A 258 -2.15 -13.05 1.44
N ASP A 259 -2.97 -13.64 0.56
CA ASP A 259 -2.91 -15.07 0.24
C ASP A 259 -1.60 -15.40 -0.50
N THR A 260 -1.22 -14.56 -1.47
CA THR A 260 0.01 -14.77 -2.26
C THR A 260 1.27 -14.80 -1.38
N ILE A 261 1.35 -13.90 -0.39
CA ILE A 261 2.48 -13.85 0.54
C ILE A 261 2.50 -15.07 1.46
N ARG A 262 1.32 -15.50 1.95
CA ARG A 262 1.21 -16.72 2.77
C ARG A 262 1.59 -17.98 2.00
N GLU A 263 1.19 -18.09 0.74
CA GLU A 263 1.57 -19.19 -0.13
C GLU A 263 3.08 -19.21 -0.41
N LEU A 264 3.68 -18.05 -0.69
CA LEU A 264 5.12 -17.93 -0.87
C LEU A 264 5.90 -18.33 0.39
N HIS A 265 5.43 -17.90 1.56
CA HIS A 265 6.03 -18.27 2.83
C HIS A 265 5.87 -19.77 3.11
N ALA A 266 4.68 -20.34 2.88
CA ALA A 266 4.43 -21.78 3.01
C ALA A 266 5.30 -22.61 2.05
N ALA A 267 5.65 -22.05 0.88
CA ALA A 267 6.60 -22.64 -0.07
C ALA A 267 8.08 -22.47 0.32
N GLY A 268 8.37 -21.83 1.46
CA GLY A 268 9.71 -21.73 2.05
C GLY A 268 10.39 -20.37 1.92
N ALA A 269 9.72 -19.34 1.38
CA ALA A 269 10.27 -17.99 1.38
C ALA A 269 10.31 -17.40 2.79
N ASP A 270 11.49 -16.96 3.23
CA ASP A 270 11.72 -16.46 4.59
C ASP A 270 12.28 -15.03 4.62
N VAL A 271 12.58 -14.46 3.45
CA VAL A 271 13.00 -13.06 3.27
C VAL A 271 12.20 -12.41 2.14
N PHE A 272 11.60 -11.25 2.41
CA PHE A 272 10.94 -10.43 1.41
C PHE A 272 11.64 -9.09 1.29
N VAL A 273 12.00 -8.69 0.07
CA VAL A 273 12.74 -7.45 -0.18
C VAL A 273 11.89 -6.53 -1.02
N GLU A 274 11.43 -5.43 -0.42
CA GLU A 274 10.65 -4.43 -1.14
C GLU A 274 11.56 -3.54 -1.98
N CYS A 275 11.40 -3.64 -3.29
CA CYS A 275 12.05 -2.78 -4.27
C CYS A 275 11.26 -1.48 -4.40
N GLY A 276 11.25 -0.69 -3.34
CA GLY A 276 10.56 0.60 -3.28
C GLY A 276 11.29 1.54 -2.33
N GLU A 277 10.91 2.82 -2.37
CA GLU A 277 11.44 3.81 -1.43
C GLU A 277 10.93 3.59 0.00
N ARG A 278 9.73 3.02 0.14
CA ARG A 278 8.95 3.01 1.39
C ARG A 278 8.57 1.58 1.77
N ALA A 279 8.38 1.34 3.06
CA ALA A 279 8.04 0.02 3.61
C ALA A 279 6.53 -0.30 3.55
N VAL A 280 5.87 -0.02 2.42
CA VAL A 280 4.41 -0.14 2.32
C VAL A 280 4.00 -1.62 2.26
N VAL A 281 4.55 -2.37 1.31
CA VAL A 281 4.21 -3.79 1.15
C VAL A 281 4.94 -4.64 2.20
N ALA A 282 6.12 -4.23 2.67
CA ALA A 282 6.84 -4.86 3.76
C ALA A 282 5.99 -4.93 5.04
N LYS A 283 5.32 -3.84 5.42
CA LYS A 283 4.39 -3.82 6.57
C LYS A 283 3.20 -4.76 6.37
N MET A 284 2.64 -4.81 5.16
CA MET A 284 1.58 -5.77 4.81
C MET A 284 2.07 -7.22 4.97
N ILE A 285 3.30 -7.52 4.56
CA ILE A 285 3.91 -8.84 4.64
C ILE A 285 4.17 -9.24 6.09
N GLN A 286 4.77 -8.36 6.89
CA GLN A 286 5.04 -8.60 8.31
C GLN A 286 3.74 -8.82 9.10
N ALA A 287 2.68 -8.07 8.80
CA ALA A 287 1.35 -8.29 9.37
C ALA A 287 0.71 -9.61 8.90
N SER A 288 1.02 -10.07 7.68
CA SER A 288 0.50 -11.32 7.11
C SER A 288 1.17 -12.57 7.67
N VAL A 289 2.48 -12.47 7.95
CA VAL A 289 3.35 -13.53 8.46
C VAL A 289 4.24 -12.96 9.58
N PRO A 290 3.78 -13.00 10.84
CA PRO A 290 4.55 -12.48 11.97
C PRO A 290 5.93 -13.14 12.09
N GLY A 291 6.96 -12.33 12.26
CA GLY A 291 8.36 -12.80 12.40
C GLY A 291 9.08 -13.08 11.08
N VAL A 292 8.44 -12.91 9.92
CA VAL A 292 9.12 -12.97 8.63
C VAL A 292 10.11 -11.81 8.47
N ARG A 293 11.23 -12.05 7.80
CA ARG A 293 12.21 -11.00 7.54
C ARG A 293 11.78 -10.18 6.34
N CYS A 294 11.70 -8.86 6.52
CA CYS A 294 11.56 -7.90 5.44
C CYS A 294 12.79 -6.99 5.37
N ALA A 295 13.10 -6.51 4.18
CA ALA A 295 14.14 -5.51 3.96
C ALA A 295 13.62 -4.47 2.96
N VAL A 296 13.91 -3.19 3.22
CA VAL A 296 13.54 -2.07 2.33
C VAL A 296 14.78 -1.23 2.07
N PRO A 297 15.60 -1.60 1.05
CA PRO A 297 16.96 -1.08 0.90
C PRO A 297 17.09 0.45 0.76
N LEU A 298 16.03 1.13 0.36
CA LEU A 298 16.01 2.59 0.21
C LEU A 298 15.41 3.33 1.42
N ALA A 299 14.68 2.64 2.30
CA ALA A 299 14.09 3.23 3.50
C ALA A 299 15.01 3.06 4.74
N GLU A 300 15.71 1.94 4.81
CA GLU A 300 16.46 1.51 5.99
C GLU A 300 17.96 1.78 5.81
N ARG A 301 18.54 2.64 6.65
CA ARG A 301 20.00 2.94 6.63
C ARG A 301 20.85 1.69 6.90
N ASP A 302 20.35 0.79 7.74
CA ASP A 302 20.96 -0.50 8.10
C ASP A 302 20.05 -1.67 7.70
N ALA A 303 19.50 -1.62 6.47
CA ALA A 303 18.66 -2.71 5.95
C ALA A 303 19.37 -4.06 6.17
N PRO A 304 18.68 -5.08 6.71
CA PRO A 304 19.31 -6.36 6.99
C PRO A 304 19.90 -6.93 5.69
N ALA A 305 21.15 -7.39 5.78
CA ALA A 305 21.87 -7.91 4.62
C ALA A 305 21.04 -9.01 3.94
N VAL A 306 20.62 -8.75 2.70
CA VAL A 306 19.93 -9.74 1.89
C VAL A 306 20.98 -10.77 1.47
N PRO A 307 20.85 -12.04 1.87
CA PRO A 307 21.90 -13.01 1.63
C PRO A 307 22.08 -13.24 0.13
N ALA A 308 23.32 -13.01 -0.33
CA ALA A 308 23.75 -13.41 -1.66
C ALA A 308 23.91 -14.94 -1.71
N ARG A 309 23.60 -15.57 -2.85
CA ARG A 309 23.96 -16.98 -3.06
C ARG A 309 25.43 -17.07 -3.44
N PRO A 310 26.23 -17.97 -2.84
CA PRO A 310 27.55 -18.26 -3.36
C PRO A 310 27.43 -18.74 -4.81
N THR A 311 28.23 -18.16 -5.71
CA THR A 311 28.21 -18.38 -7.17
C THR A 311 28.66 -19.79 -7.60
N THR A 312 28.76 -20.74 -6.67
CA THR A 312 29.13 -22.13 -6.94
C THR A 312 27.88 -22.97 -7.25
N GLY A 313 27.31 -22.79 -8.44
CA GLY A 313 26.24 -23.64 -8.94
C GLY A 313 25.79 -23.25 -10.34
N THR A 314 25.76 -24.22 -11.25
CA THR A 314 25.28 -24.15 -12.63
C THR A 314 23.99 -23.30 -12.74
N PRO A 315 23.84 -22.45 -13.78
CA PRO A 315 22.59 -21.72 -14.01
C PRO A 315 21.42 -22.69 -14.00
N ARG A 316 20.36 -22.40 -13.23
CA ARG A 316 19.11 -23.16 -13.31
C ARG A 316 18.61 -23.06 -14.75
N SER A 317 18.67 -24.15 -15.51
CA SER A 317 17.80 -24.30 -16.66
C SER A 317 16.38 -24.40 -16.11
N ASN A 318 15.55 -23.38 -16.33
CA ASN A 318 14.12 -23.48 -16.11
C ASN A 318 13.53 -24.41 -17.18
N GLY A 319 13.71 -25.71 -16.96
CA GLY A 319 13.22 -26.79 -17.83
C GLY A 319 12.28 -27.77 -17.12
N ALA A 320 11.80 -27.45 -15.92
CA ALA A 320 10.82 -28.26 -15.23
C ALA A 320 9.44 -27.59 -15.31
N ARG A 321 8.59 -28.07 -16.23
CA ARG A 321 7.14 -27.89 -16.13
C ARG A 321 6.68 -28.38 -14.76
N PRO A 322 5.96 -27.58 -13.95
CA PRO A 322 5.22 -28.13 -12.82
C PRO A 322 4.15 -29.09 -13.34
N GLY A 323 4.06 -30.25 -12.69
CA GLY A 323 3.13 -31.32 -13.04
C GLY A 323 1.66 -30.90 -12.96
N ALA A 324 0.86 -31.71 -13.67
CA ALA A 324 -0.59 -31.75 -13.83
C ALA A 324 -1.47 -30.86 -12.92
N PRO A 325 -2.53 -30.23 -13.48
CA PRO A 325 -3.45 -29.40 -12.72
C PRO A 325 -4.21 -30.24 -11.70
N VAL A 326 -4.25 -29.78 -10.45
CA VAL A 326 -5.28 -30.19 -9.50
C VAL A 326 -6.59 -29.61 -10.01
N ALA A 327 -7.44 -30.47 -10.56
CA ALA A 327 -8.77 -30.11 -11.02
C ALA A 327 -9.65 -29.68 -9.84
N VAL A 328 -9.76 -28.39 -9.59
CA VAL A 328 -10.90 -27.83 -8.86
C VAL A 328 -11.96 -27.50 -9.91
N ARG A 329 -12.97 -28.37 -10.01
CA ARG A 329 -14.18 -28.08 -10.77
C ARG A 329 -14.95 -27.00 -10.03
N SER A 330 -15.02 -25.82 -10.61
CA SER A 330 -16.03 -24.81 -10.28
C SER A 330 -16.58 -24.29 -11.60
N GLU A 331 -17.72 -24.84 -12.03
CA GLU A 331 -18.47 -24.27 -13.16
C GLU A 331 -19.01 -22.88 -12.78
N PRO A 332 -19.00 -21.90 -13.70
CA PRO A 332 -19.61 -20.60 -13.46
C PRO A 332 -21.13 -20.73 -13.64
N THR A 333 -21.86 -20.87 -12.54
CA THR A 333 -23.32 -20.75 -12.59
C THR A 333 -23.70 -19.28 -12.79
N VAL A 334 -24.11 -18.94 -14.01
CA VAL A 334 -24.83 -17.71 -14.32
C VAL A 334 -26.22 -17.82 -13.70
N SER A 335 -26.49 -17.08 -12.63
CA SER A 335 -27.85 -16.96 -12.08
C SER A 335 -28.48 -15.65 -12.56
N ALA A 336 -29.43 -15.77 -13.49
CA ALA A 336 -30.37 -14.71 -13.84
C ALA A 336 -31.42 -14.52 -12.71
N PRO A 337 -32.06 -13.34 -12.58
CA PRO A 337 -32.86 -12.99 -11.41
C PRO A 337 -34.27 -13.58 -11.48
N THR A 338 -34.85 -13.90 -10.32
CA THR A 338 -36.26 -14.31 -10.18
C THR A 338 -36.82 -13.63 -8.90
N PRO A 339 -38.12 -13.25 -8.86
CA PRO A 339 -38.59 -12.00 -8.28
C PRO A 339 -38.88 -12.04 -6.77
N ALA A 340 -39.06 -10.82 -6.25
CA ALA A 340 -39.34 -10.44 -4.87
C ALA A 340 -40.39 -11.32 -4.15
N ALA A 341 -40.07 -11.64 -2.89
CA ALA A 341 -40.99 -12.17 -1.90
C ALA A 341 -41.12 -11.17 -0.72
N ASP A 342 -42.35 -11.06 -0.24
CA ASP A 342 -42.89 -10.11 0.74
C ASP A 342 -42.23 -10.12 2.14
N PRO A 343 -42.43 -9.04 2.93
CA PRO A 343 -41.58 -8.70 4.08
C PRO A 343 -41.91 -9.53 5.33
N PRO A 344 -40.91 -9.82 6.20
CA PRO A 344 -41.20 -10.42 7.49
C PRO A 344 -41.72 -9.38 8.50
N ALA A 345 -42.65 -9.86 9.32
CA ALA A 345 -43.42 -9.13 10.31
C ALA A 345 -42.60 -8.52 11.46
N ALA A 346 -43.19 -7.46 12.02
CA ALA A 346 -42.71 -6.64 13.12
C ALA A 346 -42.22 -7.43 14.35
N VAL A 347 -41.01 -7.10 14.82
CA VAL A 347 -40.51 -7.48 16.14
C VAL A 347 -40.78 -6.37 17.13
N ARG A 348 -41.32 -6.77 18.28
CA ARG A 348 -41.86 -5.95 19.35
C ARG A 348 -40.77 -5.19 20.12
N THR A 349 -41.08 -3.94 20.45
CA THR A 349 -40.42 -3.08 21.44
C THR A 349 -40.48 -3.66 22.85
N PRO A 350 -39.41 -3.61 23.65
CA PRO A 350 -39.50 -3.66 25.10
C PRO A 350 -39.79 -2.27 25.69
N ALA A 351 -40.67 -2.24 26.68
CA ALA A 351 -41.03 -1.09 27.52
C ALA A 351 -39.96 -0.83 28.61
N PRO A 352 -39.97 0.35 29.28
CA PRO A 352 -38.81 0.92 29.97
C PRO A 352 -38.65 0.39 31.40
N ALA A 353 -37.42 0.38 31.92
CA ALA A 353 -37.14 0.06 33.32
C ALA A 353 -36.30 1.15 34.00
N ALA A 354 -36.88 1.66 35.08
CA ALA A 354 -36.32 2.21 36.31
C ALA A 354 -35.52 3.54 36.29
N GLU A 355 -36.13 4.52 36.94
CA GLU A 355 -35.52 5.75 37.46
C GLU A 355 -34.31 5.46 38.36
N VAL A 356 -33.22 6.20 38.13
CA VAL A 356 -32.06 6.25 39.01
C VAL A 356 -32.17 7.50 39.88
N THR A 357 -32.28 7.29 41.19
CA THR A 357 -32.22 8.31 42.25
C THR A 357 -30.96 9.19 42.12
N PRO A 358 -31.04 10.52 42.33
CA PRO A 358 -29.89 11.39 42.20
C PRO A 358 -28.95 11.21 43.40
N ALA A 359 -27.70 10.81 43.13
CA ALA A 359 -26.64 10.80 44.11
C ALA A 359 -26.13 12.23 44.37
N THR A 360 -25.93 12.50 45.64
CA THR A 360 -25.54 13.78 46.25
C THR A 360 -24.19 14.29 45.73
N ARG A 361 -24.14 15.59 45.40
CA ARG A 361 -22.93 16.34 45.04
C ARG A 361 -21.96 16.42 46.24
N PRO A 362 -20.66 16.07 46.10
CA PRO A 362 -19.65 16.48 47.08
C PRO A 362 -19.27 17.95 46.86
N GLU A 363 -19.18 18.71 47.95
CA GLU A 363 -18.61 20.06 47.98
C GLU A 363 -17.10 20.09 47.66
N PRO A 364 -16.56 21.22 47.18
CA PRO A 364 -15.21 21.32 46.66
C PRO A 364 -14.17 21.34 47.79
N GLY A 365 -13.43 20.24 47.94
CA GLY A 365 -12.27 20.17 48.81
C GLY A 365 -11.00 20.66 48.13
N GLY A 366 -10.57 21.89 48.46
CA GLY A 366 -9.17 22.36 48.49
C GLY A 366 -8.35 22.37 47.19
N PRO A 367 -7.38 23.30 47.03
CA PRO A 367 -6.55 23.33 45.84
C PRO A 367 -5.69 22.06 45.76
N ALA A 368 -6.05 21.18 44.83
CA ALA A 368 -5.17 20.11 44.38
C ALA A 368 -3.89 20.77 43.85
N ALA A 369 -2.76 20.30 44.36
CA ALA A 369 -1.43 20.70 43.91
C ALA A 369 -1.38 20.67 42.37
N ALA A 370 -0.84 21.74 41.80
CA ALA A 370 -0.55 21.83 40.38
C ALA A 370 0.14 20.53 39.93
N PRO A 371 -0.27 19.91 38.79
CA PRO A 371 0.49 18.80 38.26
C PRO A 371 1.90 19.31 38.02
N SER A 372 2.84 18.71 38.75
CA SER A 372 4.27 18.87 38.48
C SER A 372 4.49 18.56 37.01
N SER A 373 5.12 19.49 36.31
CA SER A 373 5.70 19.32 34.98
C SER A 373 6.73 18.18 35.01
N GLY A 374 6.24 16.95 35.08
CA GLY A 374 7.04 15.75 34.92
C GLY A 374 7.39 15.63 33.45
N THR A 375 8.68 15.63 33.15
CA THR A 375 9.20 15.31 31.82
C THR A 375 8.60 13.96 31.43
N ARG A 376 7.71 13.95 30.43
CA ARG A 376 7.10 12.70 29.97
C ARG A 376 8.21 11.83 29.36
N ASP A 377 8.20 10.54 29.66
CA ASP A 377 9.15 9.60 29.08
C ASP A 377 8.86 9.42 27.58
N TYR A 378 9.85 9.73 26.74
CA TYR A 378 9.72 9.68 25.28
C TYR A 378 9.34 8.28 24.80
N ASP A 379 9.97 7.24 25.36
CA ASP A 379 9.73 5.86 24.92
C ASP A 379 8.30 5.41 25.25
N ALA A 380 7.80 5.79 26.43
CA ALA A 380 6.42 5.52 26.84
C ALA A 380 5.39 6.30 26.01
N VAL A 381 5.72 7.53 25.59
CA VAL A 381 4.89 8.33 24.67
C VAL A 381 4.86 7.68 23.29
N LEU A 382 6.02 7.32 22.76
CA LEU A 382 6.15 6.70 21.44
C LEU A 382 5.42 5.36 21.36
N ALA A 383 5.47 4.54 22.42
CA ALA A 383 4.71 3.29 22.49
C ALA A 383 3.20 3.51 22.39
N GLN A 384 2.66 4.50 23.11
CA GLN A 384 1.24 4.85 23.04
C GLN A 384 0.82 5.42 21.68
N LEU A 385 1.69 6.21 21.04
CA LEU A 385 1.47 6.68 19.68
C LEU A 385 1.45 5.53 18.67
N ARG A 386 2.35 4.55 18.81
CA ARG A 386 2.37 3.35 17.98
C ARG A 386 1.10 2.52 18.16
N ASP A 387 0.59 2.39 19.39
CA ASP A 387 -0.68 1.69 19.63
C ASP A 387 -1.85 2.39 18.96
N LEU A 388 -1.92 3.72 19.08
CA LEU A 388 -2.98 4.53 18.48
C LEU A 388 -2.97 4.45 16.94
N TYR A 389 -1.82 4.73 16.33
CA TYR A 389 -1.68 4.72 14.88
C TYR A 389 -1.70 3.31 14.30
N GLY A 390 -1.17 2.30 15.02
CA GLY A 390 -1.21 0.90 14.61
C GLY A 390 -2.64 0.38 14.58
N GLY A 391 -3.39 0.67 15.65
CA GLY A 391 -4.83 0.43 15.71
C GLY A 391 -5.55 1.07 14.52
N TYR A 392 -5.25 2.33 14.21
CA TYR A 392 -5.87 3.06 13.09
C TYR A 392 -5.49 2.52 11.69
N LEU A 393 -4.23 2.14 11.48
CA LEU A 393 -3.78 1.66 10.16
C LEU A 393 -4.04 0.17 9.93
N GLY A 394 -4.39 -0.58 10.98
CA GLY A 394 -4.55 -2.03 10.93
C GLY A 394 -3.21 -2.77 10.92
N TYR A 395 -2.15 -2.15 11.46
CA TYR A 395 -0.82 -2.74 11.60
C TYR A 395 -0.45 -2.93 13.08
N PRO A 396 0.30 -3.98 13.43
CA PRO A 396 0.90 -4.10 14.76
C PRO A 396 1.74 -2.86 15.12
N PRO A 397 1.71 -2.39 16.39
CA PRO A 397 2.41 -1.17 16.83
C PRO A 397 3.92 -1.18 16.56
N ASP A 398 4.54 -2.35 16.64
CA ASP A 398 5.97 -2.58 16.40
C ASP A 398 6.39 -2.37 14.94
N LEU A 399 5.45 -2.38 13.99
CA LEU A 399 5.73 -2.13 12.58
C LEU A 399 5.75 -0.63 12.21
N LEU A 400 5.42 0.26 13.13
CA LEU A 400 5.41 1.70 12.89
C LEU A 400 6.74 2.33 13.32
N GLY A 401 7.51 2.78 12.32
CA GLY A 401 8.74 3.54 12.51
C GLY A 401 8.42 4.94 13.04
N GLU A 402 9.26 5.45 13.94
CA GLU A 402 9.05 6.80 14.48
C GLU A 402 9.26 7.90 13.44
N ASP A 403 10.09 7.62 12.43
CA ASP A 403 10.40 8.53 11.32
C ASP A 403 9.51 8.34 10.09
N ASP A 404 8.55 7.41 10.14
CA ASP A 404 7.60 7.18 9.04
C ASP A 404 6.79 8.45 8.79
N SER A 405 6.73 8.88 7.52
CA SER A 405 5.87 9.97 7.09
C SER A 405 4.40 9.57 7.24
N LEU A 406 3.65 10.31 8.04
CA LEU A 406 2.22 10.04 8.25
C LEU A 406 1.46 10.06 6.93
N GLU A 407 1.71 11.07 6.08
CA GLU A 407 1.05 11.18 4.79
C GLU A 407 1.65 10.21 3.78
N ALA A 408 2.97 10.24 3.62
CA ALA A 408 3.58 9.63 2.45
C ALA A 408 3.98 8.16 2.64
N ASP A 409 4.28 7.72 3.87
CA ASP A 409 4.59 6.31 4.20
C ASP A 409 3.36 5.56 4.71
N LEU A 410 2.53 6.21 5.53
CA LEU A 410 1.38 5.59 6.18
C LEU A 410 0.04 5.93 5.48
N GLY A 411 0.04 6.86 4.53
CA GLY A 411 -1.15 7.26 3.77
C GLY A 411 -2.16 8.08 4.54
N VAL A 412 -1.85 8.59 5.73
CA VAL A 412 -2.79 9.31 6.60
C VAL A 412 -3.06 10.70 6.03
N GLU A 413 -4.26 10.90 5.47
CA GLU A 413 -4.66 12.19 4.92
C GLU A 413 -4.67 13.32 5.96
N SER A 414 -4.37 14.54 5.53
CA SER A 414 -4.27 15.75 6.35
C SER A 414 -5.44 15.99 7.31
N LEU A 415 -6.69 15.74 6.87
CA LEU A 415 -7.86 15.88 7.73
C LEU A 415 -7.88 14.84 8.86
N LYS A 416 -7.39 13.62 8.59
CA LYS A 416 -7.31 12.54 9.58
C LYS A 416 -6.10 12.69 10.50
N GLN A 417 -5.02 13.29 10.03
CA GLN A 417 -3.91 13.70 10.91
C GLN A 417 -4.41 14.67 12.00
N VAL A 418 -5.22 15.67 11.64
CA VAL A 418 -5.82 16.59 12.62
C VAL A 418 -6.68 15.82 13.65
N ALA A 419 -7.48 14.86 13.20
CA ALA A 419 -8.31 14.04 14.10
C ALA A 419 -7.46 13.17 15.04
N LEU A 420 -6.41 12.51 14.53
CA LEU A 420 -5.50 11.67 15.33
C LEU A 420 -4.69 12.51 16.32
N VAL A 421 -4.16 13.67 15.91
CA VAL A 421 -3.50 14.58 16.86
C VAL A 421 -4.48 15.11 17.91
N GLY A 422 -5.75 15.30 17.54
CA GLY A 422 -6.82 15.58 18.50
C GLY A 422 -7.00 14.48 19.56
N GLN A 423 -6.86 13.21 19.18
CA GLN A 423 -6.90 12.07 20.11
C GLN A 423 -5.62 11.98 20.94
N VAL A 424 -4.45 12.27 20.36
CA VAL A 424 -3.18 12.38 21.09
C VAL A 424 -3.28 13.47 22.18
N ALA A 425 -3.86 14.62 21.84
CA ALA A 425 -4.06 15.70 22.79
C ALA A 425 -4.96 15.31 23.97
N ASP A 426 -6.03 14.53 23.73
CA ASP A 426 -6.84 13.98 24.82
C ASP A 426 -6.06 12.95 25.64
N LEU A 427 -5.34 12.06 24.97
CA LEU A 427 -4.60 10.96 25.60
C LEU A 427 -3.53 11.48 26.58
N PHE A 428 -2.89 12.60 26.25
CA PHE A 428 -1.82 13.19 27.05
C PHE A 428 -2.21 14.44 27.86
N ASP A 429 -3.49 14.83 27.84
CA ASP A 429 -4.02 16.05 28.47
C ASP A 429 -3.27 17.32 28.02
N LEU A 430 -3.23 17.53 26.70
CA LEU A 430 -2.51 18.60 26.02
C LEU A 430 -3.44 19.46 25.13
N PRO A 431 -4.26 20.34 25.73
CA PRO A 431 -5.23 21.15 24.98
C PRO A 431 -4.58 22.11 23.98
N ASP A 432 -3.35 22.57 24.25
CA ASP A 432 -2.61 23.47 23.35
C ASP A 432 -2.16 22.76 22.07
N LEU A 433 -1.95 21.44 22.11
CA LEU A 433 -1.63 20.63 20.93
C LEU A 433 -2.78 20.67 19.92
N ARG A 434 -4.04 20.78 20.38
CA ARG A 434 -5.23 20.93 19.51
C ARG A 434 -5.35 22.29 18.87
N SER A 435 -4.83 23.31 19.56
CA SER A 435 -5.06 24.72 19.25
C SER A 435 -3.97 25.30 18.35
N ASN A 436 -2.83 24.62 18.25
CA ASN A 436 -1.71 25.04 17.42
C ASN A 436 -2.02 24.87 15.92
N ALA A 437 -1.93 25.96 15.17
CA ALA A 437 -2.26 26.02 13.75
C ALA A 437 -1.36 25.18 12.82
N SER A 438 -0.32 24.51 13.36
CA SER A 438 0.63 23.66 12.63
C SER A 438 0.42 22.16 12.89
N LEU A 439 -0.83 21.71 13.12
CA LEU A 439 -1.19 20.29 13.25
C LEU A 439 -0.75 19.42 12.05
N LEU A 440 -0.56 20.04 10.88
CA LEU A 440 -0.04 19.43 9.65
C LEU A 440 1.49 19.32 9.63
N GLY A 441 2.19 19.95 10.58
CA GLY A 441 3.65 20.06 10.61
C GLY A 441 4.37 18.91 11.29
N PHE A 442 3.66 18.02 12.01
CA PHE A 442 4.32 16.92 12.69
C PHE A 442 4.88 15.90 11.70
N GLY A 443 4.12 15.49 10.70
CA GLY A 443 4.60 14.69 9.57
C GLY A 443 5.17 13.29 9.90
N SER A 444 5.51 12.97 11.16
CA SER A 444 5.98 11.67 11.64
C SER A 444 5.63 11.47 13.14
N LEU A 445 5.70 10.22 13.63
CA LEU A 445 5.44 9.91 15.03
C LEU A 445 6.50 10.54 15.97
N ARG A 446 7.76 10.65 15.53
CA ARG A 446 8.85 11.31 16.28
C ARG A 446 8.46 12.74 16.64
N ARG A 447 8.05 13.54 15.66
CA ARG A 447 7.70 14.95 15.93
C ARG A 447 6.50 15.09 16.86
N ILE A 448 5.54 14.17 16.79
CA ILE A 448 4.42 14.13 17.72
C ILE A 448 4.92 13.78 19.13
N ALA A 449 5.76 12.76 19.25
CA ALA A 449 6.34 12.34 20.53
C ALA A 449 7.14 13.47 21.18
N ASP A 450 8.01 14.15 20.41
CA ASP A 450 8.78 15.31 20.85
C ASP A 450 7.87 16.43 21.38
N ALA A 451 6.80 16.76 20.65
CA ALA A 451 5.85 17.79 21.07
C ALA A 451 5.07 17.40 22.33
N VAL A 452 4.71 16.12 22.48
CA VAL A 452 4.05 15.61 23.68
C VAL A 452 5.00 15.68 24.88
N VAL A 453 6.27 15.29 24.72
CA VAL A 453 7.30 15.38 25.76
C VAL A 453 7.56 16.84 26.15
N ALA A 454 7.57 17.75 25.18
CA ALA A 454 7.72 19.19 25.38
C ALA A 454 6.48 19.89 25.96
N GLY A 455 5.41 19.16 26.29
CA GLY A 455 4.23 19.76 26.92
C GLY A 455 3.28 20.46 25.93
N GLY A 456 3.35 20.15 24.64
CA GLY A 456 2.52 20.76 23.59
C GLY A 456 3.20 21.94 22.86
N ALA A 457 4.42 22.29 23.22
CA ALA A 457 5.23 23.28 22.51
C ALA A 457 5.90 22.65 21.28
N VAL A 458 5.59 23.15 20.09
CA VAL A 458 6.31 22.79 18.85
C VAL A 458 7.52 23.71 18.77
N GLY A 459 8.73 23.17 18.89
CA GLY A 459 9.94 23.93 18.56
C GLY A 459 9.87 24.37 17.09
N GLU A 460 10.01 25.67 16.82
CA GLU A 460 10.21 26.17 15.45
C GLU A 460 11.42 25.45 14.86
N ALA A 461 11.21 24.67 13.79
CA ALA A 461 12.30 23.98 13.10
C ALA A 461 13.18 25.00 12.37
N ALA A 462 14.48 24.90 12.62
CA ALA A 462 15.54 25.46 11.78
C ALA A 462 15.81 24.56 10.57
#